data_AF-A0A3S3YIG7-F1
#
_entry.id   AF-A0A3S3YIG7-F1
#
_cell.length_a   1.000
_cell.length_b   1.000
_cell.length_c   1.000
_cell.angle_alpha   90.00
_cell.angle_beta   90.00
_cell.angle_gamma   90.00
#
_symmetry.space_group_name_H-M   'P 1'
#
loop_
_entity.id
_entity.type
_entity.pdbx_description
1 polymer ?
#
loop_
_entity_poly.entity_id
_entity_poly.type
_entity_poly.pdbx_seq_one_letter_code
_entity_poly.pdbx_strand_id
1 'polypeptide(L)'
;MRQIVSYNSEKRPHWVGDGFPLRSLLSPERSAAAASPFLLLDDAGPHHFGPKAGAPRGVGAHPHKGFETVTLVSHGEVEHRDSTGTGGVIGPGDVQWMTAGSGILHQEYHSADVTARGGAFEMVQLWVNLAAKHKSAAPGYQNMTRDLIPTVTEGAAQIRVIAGRYH
;
A
#
# COMPACT_ATOMS: atom_id res chain seq x y z
N MET A 1 20.98 -22.35 -0.36
CA MET A 1 21.11 -20.90 -0.10
C MET A 1 20.69 -20.15 -1.35
N ARG A 2 19.86 -19.10 -1.26
CA ARG A 2 19.51 -18.26 -2.41
C ARG A 2 20.67 -17.30 -2.70
N GLN A 3 20.91 -16.98 -3.97
CA GLN A 3 21.94 -16.02 -4.39
C GLN A 3 21.29 -14.67 -4.72
N ILE A 4 21.96 -13.57 -4.36
CA ILE A 4 21.55 -12.23 -4.79
C ILE A 4 22.04 -12.04 -6.21
N VAL A 5 21.11 -11.82 -7.14
CA VAL A 5 21.40 -11.70 -8.57
C VAL A 5 21.53 -10.26 -9.04
N SER A 6 20.96 -9.30 -8.31
CA SER A 6 21.05 -7.87 -8.61
C SER A 6 20.73 -7.02 -7.39
N TYR A 7 21.18 -5.76 -7.42
CA TYR A 7 20.81 -4.71 -6.48
C TYR A 7 20.28 -3.52 -7.26
N ASN A 8 19.22 -2.89 -6.75
CA ASN A 8 18.74 -1.62 -7.27
C ASN A 8 18.74 -0.60 -6.14
N SER A 9 19.42 0.53 -6.36
CA SER A 9 19.53 1.64 -5.40
C SER A 9 18.92 2.93 -5.92
N GLU A 10 18.28 2.93 -7.10
CA GLU A 10 17.61 4.12 -7.61
C GLU A 10 16.38 4.43 -6.76
N LYS A 11 16.45 5.55 -6.03
CA LYS A 11 15.41 6.04 -5.14
C LYS A 11 14.87 7.37 -5.65
N ARG A 12 14.44 7.43 -6.91
CA ARG A 12 13.95 8.70 -7.49
C ARG A 12 12.66 9.10 -6.78
N PRO A 13 12.68 10.21 -6.02
CA PRO A 13 11.49 10.66 -5.33
C PRO A 13 10.49 11.19 -6.36
N HIS A 14 9.22 10.92 -6.14
CA HIS A 14 8.13 11.50 -6.89
C HIS A 14 6.91 11.61 -5.97
N TRP A 15 5.86 12.28 -6.46
CA TRP A 15 4.62 12.45 -5.72
C TRP A 15 3.49 11.75 -6.45
N VAL A 16 2.65 11.03 -5.69
CA VAL A 16 1.32 10.64 -6.13
C VAL A 16 0.33 11.57 -5.43
N GLY A 17 -0.35 12.39 -6.22
CA GLY A 17 -1.17 13.48 -5.72
C GLY A 17 -0.36 14.48 -4.87
N ASP A 18 -0.95 15.00 -3.80
CA ASP A 18 -0.29 15.91 -2.84
C ASP A 18 -0.05 15.28 -1.46
N GLY A 19 -0.39 13.99 -1.29
CA GLY A 19 -0.31 13.28 0.00
C GLY A 19 0.78 12.21 0.11
N PHE A 20 1.33 11.74 -1.00
CA PHE A 20 2.23 10.57 -0.99
C PHE A 20 3.58 10.88 -1.66
N PRO A 21 4.62 11.24 -0.87
CA PRO A 21 5.99 11.39 -1.34
C PRO A 21 6.68 10.04 -1.39
N LEU A 22 6.77 9.46 -2.57
CA LEU A 22 7.12 8.06 -2.79
C LEU A 22 8.52 7.90 -3.38
N ARG A 23 9.09 6.72 -3.14
CA ARG A 23 10.22 6.16 -3.87
C ARG A 23 9.82 4.78 -4.38
N SER A 24 9.84 4.59 -5.70
CA SER A 24 9.59 3.26 -6.28
C SER A 24 10.80 2.36 -6.13
N LEU A 25 10.65 1.32 -5.32
CA LEU A 25 11.65 0.26 -5.11
C LEU A 25 11.50 -0.87 -6.14
N LEU A 26 10.27 -1.06 -6.64
CA LEU A 26 9.94 -1.97 -7.73
C LEU A 26 8.99 -1.27 -8.70
N SER A 27 9.24 -1.37 -10.01
CA SER A 27 8.33 -0.86 -11.03
C SER A 27 8.16 -1.85 -12.19
N PRO A 28 7.00 -1.82 -12.89
CA PRO A 28 6.74 -2.71 -14.01
C PRO A 28 7.80 -2.61 -15.13
N GLU A 29 8.33 -1.41 -15.41
CA GLU A 29 9.29 -1.25 -16.51
C GLU A 29 10.65 -1.92 -16.24
N ARG A 30 11.00 -2.13 -14.97
CA ARG A 30 12.36 -2.55 -14.57
C ARG A 30 12.44 -3.98 -14.07
N SER A 31 11.34 -4.53 -13.56
CA SER A 31 11.39 -5.77 -12.76
C SER A 31 10.34 -6.81 -13.13
N ALA A 32 9.50 -6.57 -14.15
CA ALA A 32 8.27 -7.33 -14.39
C ALA A 32 8.42 -8.86 -14.44
N ALA A 33 9.45 -9.41 -15.10
CA ALA A 33 9.60 -10.86 -15.19
C ALA A 33 10.20 -11.49 -13.92
N ALA A 34 11.28 -10.89 -13.38
CA ALA A 34 12.02 -11.44 -12.25
C ALA A 34 11.29 -11.28 -10.90
N ALA A 35 10.41 -10.28 -10.80
CA ALA A 35 9.68 -9.97 -9.58
C ALA A 35 8.25 -10.52 -9.55
N SER A 36 7.81 -11.22 -10.60
CA SER A 36 6.50 -11.86 -10.61
C SER A 36 6.28 -12.70 -9.33
N PRO A 37 5.17 -12.53 -8.59
CA PRO A 37 3.93 -11.85 -9.00
C PRO A 37 3.83 -10.35 -8.67
N PHE A 38 4.89 -9.70 -8.20
CA PHE A 38 4.88 -8.29 -7.79
C PHE A 38 5.04 -7.35 -8.99
N LEU A 39 4.23 -6.29 -9.03
CA LEU A 39 4.19 -5.30 -10.13
C LEU A 39 4.84 -3.98 -9.75
N LEU A 40 4.58 -3.50 -8.53
CA LEU A 40 5.07 -2.23 -8.01
C LEU A 40 5.31 -2.33 -6.51
N LEU A 41 6.31 -1.62 -6.00
CA LEU A 41 6.53 -1.42 -4.56
C LEU A 41 6.97 0.04 -4.36
N ASP A 42 6.08 0.85 -3.82
CA ASP A 42 6.37 2.23 -3.46
C ASP A 42 6.52 2.38 -1.94
N ASP A 43 7.58 3.06 -1.55
CA ASP A 43 7.90 3.44 -0.17
C ASP A 43 7.61 4.93 0.04
N ALA A 44 6.57 5.24 0.82
CA ALA A 44 6.15 6.60 1.12
C ALA A 44 6.72 7.05 2.47
N GLY A 45 7.47 8.14 2.47
CA GLY A 45 8.08 8.68 3.69
C GLY A 45 9.42 8.03 4.06
N PRO A 46 9.91 8.16 5.30
CA PRO A 46 9.35 8.99 6.36
C PRO A 46 9.18 10.45 5.88
N HIS A 47 8.01 11.03 6.12
CA HIS A 47 7.71 12.43 5.82
C HIS A 47 6.92 13.06 6.98
N HIS A 48 7.08 14.35 7.21
CA HIS A 48 6.30 15.06 8.22
C HIS A 48 5.39 16.08 7.55
N PHE A 49 4.09 15.95 7.76
CA PHE A 49 3.10 16.90 7.26
C PHE A 49 2.66 17.86 8.35
N GLY A 50 2.59 19.15 8.04
CA GLY A 50 1.95 20.13 8.91
C GLY A 50 0.42 20.00 8.89
N PRO A 51 -0.27 20.46 9.96
CA PRO A 51 -1.72 20.51 10.00
C PRO A 51 -2.27 21.33 8.81
N LYS A 52 -3.45 20.97 8.32
CA LYS A 52 -4.11 21.64 7.19
C LYS A 52 -5.59 21.82 7.48
N ALA A 53 -6.09 23.03 7.21
CA ALA A 53 -7.51 23.30 7.18
C ALA A 53 -8.09 22.94 5.79
N GLY A 54 -9.29 22.38 5.77
CA GLY A 54 -10.01 22.07 4.53
C GLY A 54 -9.70 20.70 3.96
N ALA A 55 -9.49 20.61 2.65
CA ALA A 55 -9.40 19.33 1.94
C ALA A 55 -8.17 18.51 2.39
N PRO A 56 -8.31 17.20 2.62
CA PRO A 56 -7.19 16.33 2.96
C PRO A 56 -6.19 16.22 1.80
N ARG A 57 -4.95 15.83 2.13
CA ARG A 57 -3.93 15.53 1.11
C ARG A 57 -4.06 14.08 0.66
N GLY A 58 -3.79 13.79 -0.60
CA GLY A 58 -3.93 12.45 -1.15
C GLY A 58 -3.95 12.43 -2.66
N VAL A 59 -4.62 11.43 -3.21
CA VAL A 59 -4.87 11.23 -4.64
C VAL A 59 -6.36 11.03 -4.86
N GLY A 60 -6.91 11.79 -5.81
CA GLY A 60 -8.33 11.70 -6.16
C GLY A 60 -8.71 10.40 -6.86
N ALA A 61 -9.95 10.35 -7.33
CA ALA A 61 -10.50 9.20 -8.04
C ALA A 61 -9.58 8.72 -9.18
N HIS A 62 -9.15 7.47 -9.10
CA HIS A 62 -8.32 6.81 -10.11
C HIS A 62 -8.66 5.31 -10.23
N PRO A 63 -8.51 4.71 -11.43
CA PRO A 63 -8.94 3.33 -11.65
C PRO A 63 -7.82 2.31 -11.43
N HIS A 64 -8.19 1.10 -11.00
CA HIS A 64 -7.35 -0.10 -11.02
C HIS A 64 -8.09 -1.27 -11.65
N LYS A 65 -7.37 -2.21 -12.29
CA LYS A 65 -7.95 -3.42 -12.90
C LYS A 65 -6.93 -4.54 -13.06
N GLY A 66 -7.33 -5.77 -12.72
CA GLY A 66 -6.59 -7.00 -13.04
C GLY A 66 -5.44 -7.35 -12.09
N PHE A 67 -5.32 -6.66 -10.96
CA PHE A 67 -4.33 -6.90 -9.91
C PHE A 67 -4.91 -6.50 -8.53
N GLU A 68 -4.07 -6.53 -7.51
CA GLU A 68 -4.41 -6.15 -6.14
C GLU A 68 -3.45 -5.08 -5.63
N THR A 69 -3.92 -4.20 -4.75
CA THR A 69 -3.09 -3.23 -4.03
C THR A 69 -3.05 -3.61 -2.56
N VAL A 70 -1.85 -3.60 -1.97
CA VAL A 70 -1.63 -3.88 -0.55
C VAL A 70 -0.99 -2.65 0.08
N THR A 71 -1.73 -1.98 0.94
CA THR A 71 -1.29 -0.77 1.64
C THR A 71 -0.98 -1.10 3.09
N LEU A 72 0.25 -0.81 3.53
CA LEU A 72 0.72 -1.02 4.90
C LEU A 72 1.12 0.32 5.49
N VAL A 73 0.47 0.74 6.57
CA VAL A 73 0.76 2.04 7.21
C VAL A 73 1.62 1.81 8.45
N SER A 74 2.76 2.49 8.53
CA SER A 74 3.63 2.47 9.72
C SER A 74 3.41 3.70 10.59
N HIS A 75 3.22 4.87 9.97
CA HIS A 75 2.94 6.14 10.64
C HIS A 75 1.87 6.93 9.86
N GLY A 76 1.00 7.64 10.58
CA GLY A 76 -0.14 8.34 9.99
C GLY A 76 -1.32 7.40 9.72
N GLU A 77 -2.22 7.82 8.85
CA GLU A 77 -3.44 7.09 8.51
C GLU A 77 -3.83 7.39 7.07
N VAL A 78 -4.37 6.39 6.38
CA VAL A 78 -4.91 6.53 5.02
C VAL A 78 -6.40 6.22 5.03
N GLU A 79 -7.21 7.20 4.67
CA GLU A 79 -8.64 7.03 4.43
C GLU A 79 -8.89 6.79 2.94
N HIS A 80 -9.69 5.78 2.62
CA HIS A 80 -10.04 5.42 1.25
C HIS A 80 -11.54 5.30 1.07
N ARG A 81 -12.00 5.56 -0.16
CA ARG A 81 -13.38 5.36 -0.60
C ARG A 81 -13.41 4.94 -2.06
N ASP A 82 -14.35 4.08 -2.43
CA ASP A 82 -14.47 3.56 -3.78
C ASP A 82 -15.90 3.67 -4.37
N SER A 83 -16.00 3.34 -5.66
CA SER A 83 -17.22 3.38 -6.46
C SER A 83 -18.32 2.39 -6.02
N THR A 84 -18.01 1.40 -5.19
CA THR A 84 -19.00 0.48 -4.60
C THR A 84 -19.68 1.06 -3.35
N GLY A 85 -19.22 2.23 -2.90
CA GLY A 85 -19.66 2.85 -1.65
C GLY A 85 -18.92 2.33 -0.41
N THR A 86 -17.93 1.46 -0.61
CA THR A 86 -17.07 0.94 0.45
C THR A 86 -15.93 1.92 0.72
N GLY A 87 -15.30 1.80 1.89
CA GLY A 87 -14.21 2.65 2.33
C GLY A 87 -13.78 2.30 3.75
N GLY A 88 -12.78 3.01 4.26
CA GLY A 88 -12.24 2.78 5.58
C GLY A 88 -11.02 3.64 5.86
N VAL A 89 -10.50 3.51 7.08
CA VAL A 89 -9.23 4.11 7.51
C VAL A 89 -8.25 2.99 7.81
N ILE A 90 -7.04 3.11 7.28
CA ILE A 90 -5.90 2.22 7.52
C ILE A 90 -4.99 2.94 8.51
N GLY A 91 -4.94 2.44 9.75
CA GLY A 91 -4.13 3.03 10.82
C GLY A 91 -2.72 2.45 10.93
N PRO A 92 -1.90 2.95 11.87
CA PRO A 92 -0.56 2.45 12.12
C PRO A 92 -0.55 0.96 12.49
N GLY A 93 0.15 0.18 11.67
CA GLY A 93 0.22 -1.27 11.80
C GLY A 93 -0.93 -2.01 11.11
N ASP A 94 -1.91 -1.34 10.52
CA ASP A 94 -2.97 -2.01 9.76
C ASP A 94 -2.51 -2.33 8.33
N VAL A 95 -3.24 -3.23 7.69
CA VAL A 95 -3.06 -3.57 6.28
C VAL A 95 -4.41 -3.60 5.58
N GLN A 96 -4.48 -2.91 4.44
CA GLN A 96 -5.55 -3.12 3.47
C GLN A 96 -5.02 -3.94 2.30
N TRP A 97 -5.70 -5.03 1.97
CA TRP A 97 -5.48 -5.77 0.73
C TRP A 97 -6.71 -5.64 -0.15
N MET A 98 -6.64 -4.77 -1.15
CA MET A 98 -7.72 -4.52 -2.10
C MET A 98 -7.53 -5.34 -3.37
N THR A 99 -8.50 -6.19 -3.69
CA THR A 99 -8.59 -6.85 -4.99
C THR A 99 -9.30 -5.92 -5.97
N ALA A 100 -8.61 -5.42 -7.00
CA ALA A 100 -9.24 -4.58 -8.02
C ALA A 100 -10.00 -5.41 -9.07
N GLY A 101 -9.49 -6.59 -9.42
CA GLY A 101 -10.19 -7.57 -10.25
C GLY A 101 -10.76 -6.97 -11.56
N SER A 102 -12.05 -7.12 -11.79
CA SER A 102 -12.75 -6.62 -12.98
C SER A 102 -12.74 -5.09 -13.14
N GLY A 103 -12.43 -4.35 -12.08
CA GLY A 103 -12.20 -2.91 -12.09
C GLY A 103 -12.78 -2.21 -10.85
N ILE A 104 -12.05 -1.26 -10.29
CA ILE A 104 -12.50 -0.40 -9.20
C ILE A 104 -12.03 1.04 -9.42
N LEU A 105 -12.88 2.02 -9.13
CA LEU A 105 -12.50 3.43 -9.06
C LEU A 105 -12.45 3.82 -7.60
N HIS A 106 -11.31 4.34 -7.14
CA HIS A 106 -11.14 4.70 -5.74
C HIS A 106 -10.29 5.95 -5.54
N GLN A 107 -10.30 6.47 -4.32
CA GLN A 107 -9.51 7.61 -3.90
C GLN A 107 -8.87 7.31 -2.54
N GLU A 108 -7.69 7.89 -2.30
CA GLU A 108 -6.89 7.63 -1.10
C GLU A 108 -6.35 8.96 -0.57
N TYR A 109 -6.63 9.27 0.69
CA TYR A 109 -6.27 10.52 1.34
C TYR A 109 -5.70 10.26 2.73
N HIS A 110 -4.97 11.22 3.30
CA HIS A 110 -4.74 11.25 4.74
C HIS A 110 -6.08 11.34 5.44
N SER A 111 -6.26 10.63 6.57
CA SER A 111 -7.50 10.70 7.33
C SER A 111 -7.82 12.14 7.77
N ALA A 112 -9.08 12.40 8.09
CA ALA A 112 -9.49 13.70 8.64
C ALA A 112 -8.67 14.08 9.91
N ASP A 113 -8.39 13.11 10.78
CA ASP A 113 -7.59 13.33 12.00
C ASP A 113 -6.14 13.70 11.68
N VAL A 114 -5.46 12.92 10.82
CA VAL A 114 -4.09 13.22 10.39
C VAL A 114 -3.99 14.53 9.62
N THR A 115 -5.00 14.86 8.82
CA THR A 115 -5.08 16.15 8.12
C THR A 115 -5.13 17.31 9.12
N ALA A 116 -5.95 17.19 10.16
CA ALA A 116 -6.14 18.25 11.15
C ALA A 116 -4.92 18.45 12.05
N ARG A 117 -4.28 17.37 12.51
CA ARG A 117 -3.15 17.45 13.46
C ARG A 117 -1.77 17.47 12.81
N GLY A 118 -1.66 17.01 11.56
CA GLY A 118 -0.37 16.74 10.92
C GLY A 118 0.35 15.54 11.55
N GLY A 119 1.67 15.46 11.37
CA GLY A 119 2.52 14.45 11.97
C GLY A 119 3.35 13.64 10.99
N ALA A 120 4.00 12.61 11.52
CA ALA A 120 4.77 11.67 10.72
C ALA A 120 3.83 10.81 9.87
N PHE A 121 4.22 10.61 8.61
CA PHE A 121 3.56 9.76 7.65
C PHE A 121 4.58 8.82 7.02
N GLU A 122 4.27 7.53 7.05
CA GLU A 122 5.09 6.47 6.48
C GLU A 122 4.21 5.28 6.12
N MET A 123 4.23 4.87 4.86
CA MET A 123 3.49 3.72 4.38
C MET A 123 4.22 3.04 3.23
N VAL A 124 3.83 1.81 2.92
CA VAL A 124 4.25 1.09 1.72
C VAL A 124 3.02 0.68 0.93
N GLN A 125 3.09 0.81 -0.39
CA GLN A 125 2.07 0.24 -1.29
C GLN A 125 2.72 -0.78 -2.24
N LEU A 126 2.19 -2.00 -2.23
CA LEU A 126 2.62 -3.11 -3.08
C LEU A 126 1.50 -3.49 -4.04
N TRP A 127 1.80 -3.63 -5.33
CA TRP A 127 0.87 -4.18 -6.30
C TRP A 127 1.19 -5.64 -6.58
N VAL A 128 0.18 -6.51 -6.47
CA VAL A 128 0.29 -7.96 -6.68
C VAL A 128 -0.54 -8.36 -7.88
N ASN A 129 0.10 -8.96 -8.87
CA ASN A 129 -0.55 -9.39 -10.09
C ASN A 129 -1.52 -10.56 -9.82
N LEU A 130 -2.73 -10.50 -10.39
CA LEU A 130 -3.63 -11.65 -10.40
C LEU A 130 -3.29 -12.60 -11.56
N ALA A 131 -3.36 -13.89 -11.29
CA ALA A 131 -3.33 -14.91 -12.34
C ALA A 131 -4.46 -14.65 -13.36
N ALA A 132 -4.24 -15.01 -14.64
CA ALA A 132 -5.17 -14.70 -15.74
C ALA A 132 -6.63 -15.05 -15.43
N LYS A 133 -6.89 -16.24 -14.85
CA LYS A 133 -8.23 -16.70 -14.45
C LYS A 133 -8.93 -15.85 -13.37
N HIS A 134 -8.19 -15.04 -12.63
CA HIS A 134 -8.71 -14.20 -11.53
C HIS A 134 -8.76 -12.72 -11.88
N LYS A 135 -8.25 -12.29 -13.05
CA LYS A 135 -8.23 -10.88 -13.44
C LYS A 135 -9.61 -10.24 -13.60
N SER A 136 -10.66 -11.04 -13.68
CA SER A 136 -12.06 -10.60 -13.77
C SER A 136 -12.86 -10.88 -12.50
N ALA A 137 -12.20 -11.21 -11.38
CA ALA A 137 -12.87 -11.39 -10.09
C ALA A 137 -13.59 -10.10 -9.66
N ALA A 138 -14.64 -10.23 -8.84
CA ALA A 138 -15.31 -9.06 -8.27
C ALA A 138 -14.32 -8.25 -7.40
N PRO A 139 -14.37 -6.91 -7.43
CA PRO A 139 -13.55 -6.10 -6.55
C PRO A 139 -13.93 -6.31 -5.08
N GLY A 140 -12.97 -6.13 -4.17
CA GLY A 140 -13.23 -6.30 -2.74
C GLY A 140 -12.03 -5.95 -1.87
N TYR A 141 -12.27 -5.97 -0.55
CA TYR A 141 -11.28 -5.61 0.46
C TYR A 141 -11.09 -6.71 1.48
N GLN A 142 -9.85 -6.90 1.92
CA GLN A 142 -9.49 -7.57 3.16
C GLN A 142 -8.79 -6.54 4.04
N ASN A 143 -9.54 -5.99 4.99
CA ASN A 143 -9.02 -5.01 5.96
C ASN A 143 -8.57 -5.78 7.20
N MET A 144 -7.29 -5.71 7.50
CA MET A 144 -6.68 -6.39 8.64
C MET A 144 -6.11 -5.36 9.59
N THR A 145 -6.73 -5.24 10.77
CA THR A 145 -6.15 -4.45 11.84
C THR A 145 -4.87 -5.11 12.34
N ARG A 146 -3.97 -4.33 12.94
CA ARG A 146 -2.70 -4.81 13.50
C ARG A 146 -2.86 -6.08 14.34
N ASP A 147 -3.89 -6.15 15.18
CA ASP A 147 -4.13 -7.25 16.12
C ASP A 147 -4.61 -8.54 15.45
N LEU A 148 -5.14 -8.47 14.23
CA LEU A 148 -5.53 -9.63 13.45
C LEU A 148 -4.35 -10.25 12.68
N ILE A 149 -3.19 -9.59 12.66
CA ILE A 149 -2.04 -10.01 11.86
C ILE A 149 -1.09 -10.81 12.75
N PRO A 150 -0.88 -12.11 12.46
CA PRO A 150 0.00 -12.95 13.26
C PRO A 150 1.41 -12.38 13.34
N THR A 151 1.98 -12.36 14.54
CA THR A 151 3.36 -11.92 14.78
C THR A 151 4.17 -13.09 15.33
N VAL A 152 5.31 -13.37 14.69
CA VAL A 152 6.29 -14.38 15.10
C VAL A 152 7.51 -13.66 15.64
N THR A 153 8.07 -14.16 16.75
CA THR A 153 9.34 -13.67 17.30
C THR A 153 10.45 -14.67 16.99
N GLU A 154 11.52 -14.22 16.35
CA GLU A 154 12.70 -15.03 16.06
C GLU A 154 13.95 -14.29 16.56
N GLY A 155 14.51 -14.75 17.68
CA GLY A 155 15.59 -14.05 18.36
C GLY A 155 15.17 -12.62 18.76
N ALA A 156 15.82 -11.62 18.17
CA ALA A 156 15.50 -10.20 18.39
C ALA A 156 14.54 -9.61 17.34
N ALA A 157 14.17 -10.37 16.30
CA ALA A 157 13.29 -9.91 15.24
C ALA A 157 11.81 -10.16 15.58
N GLN A 158 10.95 -9.22 15.18
CA GLN A 158 9.51 -9.42 15.13
C GLN A 158 9.07 -9.45 13.66
N ILE A 159 8.30 -10.48 13.30
CA ILE A 159 7.89 -10.75 11.93
C ILE A 159 6.37 -10.75 11.89
N ARG A 160 5.78 -9.84 11.12
CA ARG A 160 4.33 -9.80 10.87
C ARG A 160 4.00 -10.59 9.61
N VAL A 161 3.18 -11.62 9.74
CA VAL A 161 2.81 -12.51 8.64
C VAL A 161 1.58 -11.93 7.93
N ILE A 162 1.79 -11.02 6.98
CA ILE A 162 0.69 -10.37 6.24
C ILE A 162 -0.04 -11.36 5.32
N ALA A 163 0.71 -12.24 4.65
CA ALA A 163 0.17 -13.30 3.81
C ALA A 163 1.10 -14.50 3.74
N GLY A 164 0.54 -15.65 3.35
CA GLY A 164 1.28 -16.90 3.23
C GLY A 164 1.43 -17.61 4.57
N ARG A 165 2.57 -18.29 4.75
CA ARG A 165 2.92 -19.03 5.97
C ARG A 165 4.38 -18.77 6.30
N TYR A 166 4.68 -18.72 7.59
CA TYR A 166 6.03 -18.60 8.11
C TYR A 166 6.35 -19.85 8.93
N HIS A 167 7.50 -20.48 8.66
CA HIS A 167 7.94 -21.76 9.22
C HIS A 167 9.32 -21.63 9.83
#